data_AF-A0A949MDP4-F1
#
_entry.id   AF-A0A949MDP4-F1
#
_cell.length_a   1.000
_cell.length_b   1.000
_cell.length_c   1.000
_cell.angle_alpha   90.00
_cell.angle_beta   90.00
_cell.angle_gamma   90.00
#
_symmetry.space_group_name_H-M   'P 1'
#
loop_
_entity.id
_entity.type
_entity.pdbx_description
1 polymer ?
#
loop_
_entity_poly.entity_id
_entity_poly.type
_entity_poly.pdbx_seq_one_letter_code
_entity_poly.pdbx_strand_id
1 'polypeptide(L)'
;MEKIVSLCKRRGFIYPSSEIYGGINGFWDYGPLGAELKRNVKELWWRSVVLQRDDVVGLEATIIMHPQIWKASGHVDTFADLMVECPITKKRFRVDQIEPQNGLIYHYSGAAGESLVIIKPRINEPFSVLLTEGKNPESARKIAKQYYEQRGLMNPVLADERIERAVKTNRYNPENGALLSEPRPFNLMFKTFVGASEPAEEAYLRPETAQAIFAQFKNVLETSRQKVPFGIAQIGKAFR
;
A
#
# COMPACT_ATOMS: atom_id res chain seq x y z
N MET A 1 14.96 -15.38 -0.97
CA MET A 1 14.97 -14.11 -0.21
C MET A 1 15.34 -14.33 1.26
N GLU A 2 14.71 -15.27 1.96
CA GLU A 2 14.91 -15.51 3.41
C GLU A 2 16.36 -15.70 3.86
N LYS A 3 17.18 -16.44 3.08
CA LYS A 3 18.60 -16.64 3.39
C LYS A 3 19.38 -15.32 3.49
N ILE A 4 19.06 -14.34 2.63
CA ILE A 4 19.71 -13.02 2.60
C ILE A 4 19.25 -12.20 3.79
N VAL A 5 17.94 -12.13 4.05
CA VAL A 5 17.37 -11.42 5.21
C VAL A 5 17.98 -11.93 6.51
N SER A 6 18.07 -13.24 6.65
CA SER A 6 18.67 -13.91 7.81
C SER A 6 20.16 -13.57 7.97
N LEU A 7 20.93 -13.50 6.88
CA LEU A 7 22.33 -13.09 6.91
C LEU A 7 22.48 -11.61 7.28
N CYS A 8 21.69 -10.71 6.70
CA CYS A 8 21.73 -9.27 6.98
C CYS A 8 21.48 -9.00 8.47
N LYS A 9 20.50 -9.68 9.08
CA LYS A 9 20.24 -9.57 10.52
C LYS A 9 21.42 -10.10 11.35
N ARG A 10 21.86 -11.33 11.08
CA ARG A 10 22.98 -11.95 11.84
C ARG A 10 24.29 -11.18 11.76
N ARG A 11 24.55 -10.49 10.65
CA ARG A 11 25.80 -9.75 10.42
C ARG A 11 25.69 -8.26 10.73
N GLY A 12 24.56 -7.78 11.23
CA GLY A 12 24.39 -6.39 11.61
C GLY A 12 24.31 -5.41 10.45
N PHE A 13 23.67 -5.81 9.35
CA PHE A 13 23.33 -4.91 8.24
C PHE A 13 21.97 -4.26 8.42
N ILE A 14 20.90 -5.04 8.60
CA ILE A 14 19.53 -4.53 8.64
C ILE A 14 18.74 -5.30 9.71
N TYR A 15 17.95 -4.57 10.51
CA TYR A 15 17.06 -5.09 11.54
C TYR A 15 15.61 -4.63 11.33
N PRO A 16 14.60 -5.44 11.67
CA PRO A 16 13.23 -4.95 11.78
C PRO A 16 13.18 -3.76 12.75
N SER A 17 12.60 -2.63 12.32
CA SER A 17 12.47 -1.46 13.19
C SER A 17 11.58 -1.81 14.37
N SER A 18 11.93 -1.34 15.57
CA SER A 18 11.15 -1.55 16.80
C SER A 18 10.89 -3.03 17.15
N GLU A 19 11.83 -3.93 16.83
CA GLU A 19 11.67 -5.38 16.96
C GLU A 19 11.19 -5.85 18.35
N ILE A 20 11.76 -5.28 19.42
CA ILE A 20 11.38 -5.65 20.81
C ILE A 20 9.94 -5.30 21.17
N TYR A 21 9.28 -4.44 20.38
CA TYR A 21 7.89 -4.05 20.54
C TYR A 21 6.96 -4.74 19.51
N GLY A 22 7.44 -5.79 18.85
CA GLY A 22 6.68 -6.53 17.81
C GLY A 22 6.95 -6.05 16.39
N GLY A 23 7.76 -5.01 16.21
CA GLY A 23 8.13 -4.47 14.92
C GLY A 23 7.04 -3.67 14.22
N ILE A 24 7.40 -2.99 13.13
CA ILE A 24 6.46 -2.28 12.26
C ILE A 24 6.75 -2.59 10.79
N ASN A 25 5.78 -3.23 10.12
CA ASN A 25 5.92 -3.65 8.73
C ASN A 25 6.24 -2.46 7.82
N GLY A 26 7.22 -2.64 6.93
CA GLY A 26 7.69 -1.59 6.02
C GLY A 26 8.85 -0.74 6.57
N PHE A 27 9.22 -0.86 7.84
CA PHE A 27 10.28 -0.06 8.46
C PHE A 27 11.43 -0.93 8.97
N TRP A 28 12.65 -0.47 8.70
CA TRP A 28 13.88 -1.19 9.00
C TRP A 28 14.98 -0.24 9.45
N ASP A 29 15.81 -0.72 10.38
CA ASP A 29 16.97 0.00 10.89
C ASP A 29 18.27 -0.57 10.33
N TYR A 30 19.22 0.30 10.00
CA TYR A 30 20.55 -0.11 9.57
C TYR A 30 21.42 -0.38 10.79
N GLY A 31 21.95 -1.60 10.90
CA GLY A 31 22.94 -1.98 11.92
C GLY A 31 24.33 -1.43 11.61
N PRO A 32 25.36 -1.76 12.43
CA PRO A 32 26.71 -1.17 12.29
C PRO A 32 27.32 -1.32 10.88
N LEU A 33 27.29 -2.52 10.30
CA LEU A 33 27.83 -2.74 8.96
C LEU A 33 26.94 -2.14 7.87
N GLY A 34 25.63 -2.12 8.09
CA GLY A 34 24.68 -1.54 7.16
C GLY A 34 24.79 -0.01 7.08
N ALA A 35 25.04 0.64 8.22
CA ALA A 35 25.25 2.08 8.30
C ALA A 35 26.48 2.50 7.48
N GLU A 36 27.60 1.80 7.66
CA GLU A 36 28.83 2.05 6.89
C GLU A 36 28.64 1.77 5.40
N LEU A 37 28.03 0.63 5.04
CA LEU A 37 27.74 0.31 3.64
C LEU A 37 26.86 1.39 2.99
N LYS A 38 25.77 1.78 3.66
CA LYS A 38 24.86 2.82 3.17
C LYS A 38 25.57 4.15 2.99
N ARG A 39 26.43 4.54 3.94
CA ARG A 39 27.22 5.76 3.85
C ARG A 39 28.16 5.71 2.66
N ASN A 40 28.93 4.63 2.51
CA ASN A 40 29.86 4.45 1.39
C ASN A 40 29.17 4.52 0.03
N VAL A 41 27.99 3.92 -0.11
CA VAL A 41 27.18 4.00 -1.33
C VAL A 41 26.72 5.44 -1.60
N LYS A 42 26.24 6.15 -0.56
CA LYS A 42 25.82 7.56 -0.69
C LYS A 42 26.98 8.48 -1.10
N GLU A 43 28.15 8.34 -0.46
CA GLU A 43 29.33 9.15 -0.77
C GLU A 43 29.85 8.87 -2.17
N LEU A 44 29.88 7.60 -2.59
CA LEU A 44 30.29 7.22 -3.94
C LEU A 44 29.35 7.84 -4.99
N TRP A 45 28.03 7.78 -4.76
CA TRP A 45 27.04 8.38 -5.64
C TRP A 45 27.17 9.91 -5.68
N TRP A 46 27.32 10.56 -4.53
CA TRP A 46 27.47 12.01 -4.47
C TRP A 46 28.75 12.47 -5.18
N ARG A 47 29.84 11.75 -4.98
CA ARG A 47 31.09 12.01 -5.69
C ARG A 47 30.93 11.86 -7.20
N SER A 48 30.31 10.80 -7.69
CA SER A 48 30.20 10.54 -9.12
C SER A 48 29.18 11.43 -9.84
N VAL A 49 28.08 11.76 -9.18
CA VAL A 49 26.97 12.52 -9.78
C VAL A 49 27.11 14.02 -9.56
N VAL A 50 27.71 14.45 -8.45
CA VAL A 50 27.82 15.88 -8.11
C VAL A 50 29.27 16.34 -8.19
N LEU A 51 30.18 15.76 -7.41
CA LEU A 51 31.53 16.33 -7.29
C LEU A 51 32.41 16.17 -8.54
N GLN A 52 32.21 15.09 -9.30
CA GLN A 52 32.98 14.79 -10.51
C GLN A 52 32.37 15.37 -11.79
N ARG A 53 31.27 16.12 -11.66
CA ARG A 53 30.53 16.70 -12.78
C ARG A 53 30.46 18.21 -12.63
N ASP A 54 30.84 18.93 -13.68
CA ASP A 54 30.78 20.38 -13.69
C ASP A 54 29.35 20.92 -13.96
N ASP A 55 28.44 20.05 -14.38
CA ASP A 55 27.07 20.36 -14.81
C ASP A 55 25.99 19.92 -13.81
N VAL A 56 26.35 19.53 -12.58
CA VAL A 56 25.39 19.13 -11.55
C VAL A 56 25.72 19.80 -10.22
N VAL A 57 24.70 20.39 -9.58
CA VAL A 57 24.84 21.02 -8.26
C VAL A 57 24.01 20.29 -7.20
N GLY A 58 24.43 20.38 -5.94
CA GLY A 58 23.74 19.77 -4.82
C GLY A 58 22.63 20.64 -4.23
N LEU A 59 21.55 20.00 -3.76
CA LEU A 59 20.50 20.61 -2.96
C LEU A 59 20.12 19.68 -1.79
N GLU A 60 19.85 20.26 -0.63
CA GLU A 60 19.23 19.57 0.50
C GLU A 60 18.01 20.36 0.98
N ALA A 61 16.87 19.69 1.02
CA ALA A 61 15.59 20.27 1.37
C ALA A 61 14.86 19.47 2.44
N THR A 62 13.93 20.14 3.10
CA THR A 62 13.08 19.58 4.16
C THR A 62 12.22 18.41 3.67
N ILE A 63 11.83 17.54 4.60
CA ILE A 63 10.88 16.44 4.34
C ILE A 63 9.45 16.99 4.25
N ILE A 64 9.12 17.92 5.13
CA ILE A 64 7.82 18.58 5.17
C ILE A 64 7.88 19.81 4.28
N MET A 65 6.92 19.91 3.38
CA MET A 65 6.78 21.01 2.41
C MET A 65 5.34 21.52 2.42
N HIS A 66 5.15 22.75 1.97
CA HIS A 66 3.82 23.36 1.90
C HIS A 66 2.85 22.49 1.09
N PRO A 67 1.61 22.24 1.55
CA PRO A 67 0.66 21.32 0.91
C PRO A 67 0.39 21.61 -0.57
N GLN A 68 0.41 22.89 -0.94
CA GLN A 68 0.18 23.29 -2.34
C GLN A 68 1.22 22.73 -3.31
N ILE A 69 2.43 22.39 -2.87
CA ILE A 69 3.42 21.72 -3.72
C ILE A 69 2.90 20.34 -4.16
N TRP A 70 2.27 19.60 -3.25
CA TRP A 70 1.72 18.27 -3.53
C TRP A 70 0.42 18.34 -4.35
N LYS A 71 -0.34 19.43 -4.20
CA LYS A 71 -1.51 19.69 -5.04
C LYS A 71 -1.09 20.07 -6.46
N ALA A 72 -0.16 21.01 -6.60
CA ALA A 72 0.32 21.49 -7.90
C ALA A 72 1.03 20.38 -8.70
N SER A 73 1.73 19.47 -8.03
CA SER A 73 2.36 18.30 -8.67
C SER A 73 1.39 17.14 -8.93
N GLY A 74 0.12 17.25 -8.50
CA GLY A 74 -0.90 16.23 -8.67
C GLY A 74 -0.89 15.10 -7.64
N HIS A 75 0.11 15.03 -6.75
CA HIS A 75 0.25 13.95 -5.78
C HIS A 75 -0.96 13.79 -4.84
N VAL A 76 -1.59 14.88 -4.43
CA VAL A 76 -2.80 14.82 -3.58
C VAL A 76 -3.93 14.06 -4.28
N ASP A 77 -4.04 14.16 -5.60
CA ASP A 77 -5.17 13.64 -6.35
C ASP A 77 -4.88 12.27 -6.99
N THR A 78 -3.64 12.04 -7.43
CA THR A 78 -3.29 10.89 -8.28
C THR A 78 -2.30 9.92 -7.65
N PHE A 79 -1.64 10.28 -6.54
CA PHE A 79 -0.66 9.41 -5.89
C PHE A 79 -1.33 8.36 -5.00
N ALA A 80 -2.08 7.47 -5.65
CA ALA A 80 -2.88 6.46 -4.98
C ALA A 80 -2.71 5.09 -5.64
N ASP A 81 -2.67 4.05 -4.81
CA ASP A 81 -2.87 2.67 -5.28
C ASP A 81 -4.35 2.31 -5.23
N LEU A 82 -4.80 1.45 -6.13
CA LEU A 82 -6.13 0.85 -6.04
C LEU A 82 -6.12 -0.25 -4.98
N MET A 83 -6.92 -0.05 -3.94
CA MET A 83 -7.08 -0.98 -2.83
C MET A 83 -8.45 -1.63 -2.87
N VAL A 84 -8.49 -2.90 -2.49
CA VAL A 84 -9.71 -3.69 -2.29
C VAL A 84 -9.69 -4.31 -0.90
N GLU A 85 -10.86 -4.47 -0.29
CA GLU A 85 -11.01 -5.00 1.06
C GLU A 85 -11.75 -6.35 1.02
N CYS A 86 -11.29 -7.32 1.81
CA CYS A 86 -12.07 -8.52 2.03
C CYS A 86 -13.20 -8.23 3.02
N PRO A 87 -14.48 -8.43 2.64
CA PRO A 87 -15.60 -8.11 3.50
C PRO A 87 -15.64 -8.95 4.79
N ILE A 88 -14.97 -10.12 4.78
CA ILE A 88 -14.94 -11.08 5.89
C ILE A 88 -13.79 -10.81 6.87
N THR A 89 -12.57 -10.60 6.37
CA THR A 89 -11.37 -10.45 7.21
C THR A 89 -10.97 -9.00 7.46
N LYS A 90 -11.56 -8.05 6.72
CA LYS A 90 -11.20 -6.62 6.71
C LYS A 90 -9.76 -6.32 6.28
N LYS A 91 -9.00 -7.34 5.87
CA LYS A 91 -7.68 -7.16 5.26
C LYS A 91 -7.84 -6.43 3.93
N ARG A 92 -6.92 -5.50 3.68
CA ARG A 92 -6.85 -4.73 2.43
C ARG A 92 -5.72 -5.27 1.57
N PHE A 93 -5.96 -5.29 0.27
CA PHE A 93 -5.04 -5.77 -0.74
C PHE A 93 -4.89 -4.70 -1.82
N ARG A 94 -3.68 -4.57 -2.33
CA ARG A 94 -3.40 -3.81 -3.54
C ARG A 94 -3.84 -4.61 -4.75
N VAL A 95 -4.65 -4.02 -5.63
CA VAL A 95 -5.22 -4.72 -6.80
C VAL A 95 -4.12 -5.26 -7.72
N ASP A 96 -3.02 -4.53 -7.89
CA ASP A 96 -1.88 -4.91 -8.71
C ASP A 96 -1.05 -6.07 -8.13
N GLN A 97 -1.23 -6.39 -6.84
CA GLN A 97 -0.51 -7.48 -6.16
C GLN A 97 -1.33 -8.76 -6.03
N ILE A 98 -2.58 -8.75 -6.49
CA ILE A 98 -3.43 -9.95 -6.48
C ILE A 98 -3.14 -10.73 -7.75
N GLU A 99 -2.45 -11.86 -7.58
CA GLU A 99 -2.17 -12.78 -8.68
C GLU A 99 -3.46 -13.29 -9.34
N PRO A 100 -3.48 -13.46 -10.68
CA PRO A 100 -4.63 -14.01 -11.39
C PRO A 100 -4.94 -15.44 -10.94
N GLN A 101 -6.19 -15.68 -10.56
CA GLN A 101 -6.67 -16.96 -10.06
C GLN A 101 -7.59 -17.66 -11.07
N ASN A 102 -7.57 -18.98 -11.06
CA ASN A 102 -8.47 -19.84 -11.83
C ASN A 102 -9.29 -20.71 -10.86
N GLY A 103 -10.51 -21.07 -11.23
CA GLY A 103 -11.32 -21.94 -10.39
C GLY A 103 -12.81 -21.90 -10.71
N LEU A 104 -13.62 -22.30 -9.74
CA LEU A 104 -15.08 -22.25 -9.79
C LEU A 104 -15.57 -21.16 -8.86
N ILE A 105 -16.34 -20.20 -9.38
CA ILE A 105 -17.03 -19.19 -8.60
C ILE A 105 -18.39 -19.73 -8.23
N TYR A 106 -18.69 -19.72 -6.94
CA TYR A 106 -20.02 -19.97 -6.39
C TYR A 106 -20.68 -18.62 -6.14
N HIS A 107 -21.76 -18.34 -6.86
CA HIS A 107 -22.57 -17.14 -6.72
C HIS A 107 -23.80 -17.44 -5.88
N TYR A 108 -24.16 -16.49 -5.02
CA TYR A 108 -25.37 -16.53 -4.20
C TYR A 108 -26.11 -15.20 -4.37
N SER A 109 -27.43 -15.25 -4.54
CA SER A 109 -28.26 -14.05 -4.66
C SER A 109 -28.53 -13.36 -3.32
N GLY A 110 -28.30 -14.08 -2.22
CA GLY A 110 -28.61 -13.66 -0.87
C GLY A 110 -28.60 -14.83 0.11
N ALA A 111 -29.07 -14.57 1.33
CA ALA A 111 -29.35 -15.60 2.32
C ALA A 111 -30.55 -15.23 3.19
N ALA A 112 -31.21 -16.24 3.73
CA ALA A 112 -32.26 -16.10 4.74
C ALA A 112 -31.77 -16.68 6.07
N GLY A 113 -32.02 -15.98 7.17
CA GLY A 113 -31.73 -16.48 8.50
C GLY A 113 -32.75 -17.53 8.94
N GLU A 114 -32.28 -18.47 9.76
CA GLU A 114 -33.16 -19.39 10.46
C GLU A 114 -33.82 -18.64 11.63
N SER A 115 -35.15 -18.55 11.64
CA SER A 115 -35.91 -17.85 12.69
C SER A 115 -37.23 -18.58 12.95
N LEU A 116 -37.65 -18.59 14.21
CA LEU A 116 -38.94 -19.12 14.68
C LEU A 116 -40.12 -18.18 14.40
N VAL A 117 -39.86 -16.98 13.86
CA VAL A 117 -40.88 -15.96 13.56
C VAL A 117 -41.34 -16.09 12.09
N ILE A 118 -42.61 -15.76 11.81
CA ILE A 118 -43.25 -15.83 10.47
C ILE A 118 -42.46 -15.07 9.41
N ILE A 119 -41.80 -13.96 9.77
CA ILE A 119 -40.95 -13.19 8.87
C ILE A 119 -39.49 -13.58 9.13
N LYS A 120 -38.91 -14.36 8.22
CA LYS A 120 -37.49 -14.69 8.26
C LYS A 120 -36.66 -13.47 7.84
N PRO A 121 -35.65 -13.06 8.62
CA PRO A 121 -34.74 -12.00 8.20
C PRO A 121 -34.00 -12.46 6.93
N ARG A 122 -33.93 -11.59 5.93
CA ARG A 122 -33.35 -11.91 4.62
C ARG A 122 -32.42 -10.80 4.17
N ILE A 123 -31.27 -11.19 3.64
CA ILE A 123 -30.32 -10.29 2.99
C ILE A 123 -30.27 -10.69 1.51
N ASN A 124 -30.63 -9.75 0.63
CA ASN A 124 -30.62 -9.93 -0.83
C ASN A 124 -29.37 -9.29 -1.47
N GLU A 125 -28.28 -9.17 -0.71
CA GLU A 125 -26.99 -8.70 -1.21
C GLU A 125 -26.27 -9.89 -1.86
N PRO A 126 -25.96 -9.82 -3.18
CA PRO A 126 -25.28 -10.90 -3.85
C PRO A 126 -23.85 -11.04 -3.33
N PHE A 127 -23.38 -12.27 -3.22
CA PHE A 127 -22.03 -12.57 -2.81
C PHE A 127 -21.49 -13.76 -3.60
N SER A 128 -20.18 -13.76 -3.83
CA SER A 128 -19.55 -14.88 -4.52
C SER A 128 -18.24 -15.29 -3.87
N VAL A 129 -17.89 -16.56 -4.06
CA VAL A 129 -16.68 -17.17 -3.51
C VAL A 129 -15.99 -17.96 -4.61
N LEU A 130 -14.72 -17.66 -4.86
CA LEU A 130 -13.86 -18.41 -5.75
C LEU A 130 -13.23 -19.61 -5.02
N LEU A 131 -13.40 -20.78 -5.60
CA LEU A 131 -12.81 -22.02 -5.15
C LEU A 131 -11.75 -22.47 -6.16
N THR A 132 -10.49 -22.51 -5.72
CA THR A 132 -9.37 -23.04 -6.53
C THR A 132 -9.49 -24.55 -6.70
N GLU A 133 -8.91 -25.08 -7.78
CA GLU A 133 -8.95 -26.52 -8.08
C GLU A 133 -8.48 -27.37 -6.89
N GLY A 134 -9.18 -28.47 -6.63
CA GLY A 134 -8.86 -29.43 -5.56
C GLY A 134 -9.45 -29.12 -4.18
N LYS A 135 -10.10 -27.98 -3.97
CA LYS A 135 -10.79 -27.67 -2.70
C LYS A 135 -12.24 -28.19 -2.66
N ASN A 136 -12.73 -28.52 -1.46
CA ASN A 136 -14.09 -29.05 -1.25
C ASN A 136 -15.17 -27.96 -1.50
N PRO A 137 -16.23 -28.22 -2.30
CA PRO A 137 -17.36 -27.31 -2.50
C PRO A 137 -17.98 -26.72 -1.22
N GLU A 138 -18.03 -27.50 -0.13
CA GLU A 138 -18.56 -27.05 1.17
C GLU A 138 -17.79 -25.85 1.75
N SER A 139 -16.51 -25.70 1.40
CA SER A 139 -15.72 -24.56 1.87
C SER A 139 -16.25 -23.23 1.32
N ALA A 140 -16.69 -23.20 0.05
CA ALA A 140 -17.29 -22.00 -0.55
C ALA A 140 -18.59 -21.60 0.16
N ARG A 141 -19.43 -22.58 0.49
CA ARG A 141 -20.67 -22.37 1.25
C ARG A 141 -20.39 -21.86 2.66
N LYS A 142 -19.38 -22.41 3.34
CA LYS A 142 -18.96 -21.95 4.67
C LYS A 142 -18.53 -20.47 4.66
N ILE A 143 -17.74 -20.07 3.67
CA ILE A 143 -17.29 -18.67 3.51
C ILE A 143 -18.48 -17.74 3.24
N ALA A 144 -19.41 -18.17 2.38
CA ALA A 144 -20.63 -17.40 2.12
C ALA A 144 -21.52 -17.28 3.36
N LYS A 145 -21.70 -18.34 4.15
CA LYS A 145 -22.42 -18.27 5.43
C LYS A 145 -21.78 -17.27 6.38
N GLN A 146 -20.46 -17.33 6.55
CA GLN A 146 -19.72 -16.40 7.39
C GLN A 146 -19.93 -14.93 6.97
N TYR A 147 -19.98 -14.65 5.67
CA TYR A 147 -20.23 -13.32 5.13
C TYR A 147 -21.61 -12.77 5.55
N TYR A 148 -22.65 -13.60 5.48
CA TYR A 148 -24.02 -13.23 5.86
C TYR A 148 -24.22 -13.19 7.39
N GLU A 149 -23.52 -14.04 8.14
CA GLU A 149 -23.49 -14.02 9.61
C GLU A 149 -22.93 -12.69 10.14
N GLN A 150 -21.82 -12.22 9.55
CA GLN A 150 -21.24 -10.91 9.91
C GLN A 150 -22.15 -9.72 9.60
N ARG A 151 -23.20 -9.92 8.81
CA ARG A 151 -24.24 -8.92 8.50
C ARG A 151 -25.51 -9.10 9.34
N GLY A 152 -25.50 -10.01 10.32
CA GLY A 152 -26.57 -10.19 11.29
C GLY A 152 -27.56 -11.31 10.98
N LEU A 153 -27.29 -12.19 10.01
CA LEU A 153 -28.11 -13.40 9.81
C LEU A 153 -27.62 -14.55 10.69
N MET A 154 -28.48 -15.08 11.55
CA MET A 154 -28.21 -16.34 12.25
C MET A 154 -28.47 -17.54 11.33
N ASN A 155 -27.55 -18.51 11.32
CA ASN A 155 -27.63 -19.75 10.54
C ASN A 155 -28.13 -19.51 9.09
N PRO A 156 -27.40 -18.75 8.26
CA PRO A 156 -27.88 -18.35 6.95
C PRO A 156 -28.05 -19.56 6.01
N VAL A 157 -29.23 -19.65 5.42
CA VAL A 157 -29.55 -20.53 4.29
C VAL A 157 -29.32 -19.74 3.01
N LEU A 158 -28.33 -20.17 2.22
CA LEU A 158 -27.91 -19.50 0.99
C LEU A 158 -28.98 -19.65 -0.11
N ALA A 159 -29.21 -18.57 -0.87
CA ALA A 159 -30.20 -18.53 -1.94
C ALA A 159 -29.54 -18.54 -3.33
N ASP A 160 -30.19 -19.24 -4.27
CA ASP A 160 -29.87 -19.29 -5.70
C ASP A 160 -28.39 -19.56 -6.01
N GLU A 161 -27.85 -20.68 -5.49
CA GLU A 161 -26.47 -21.11 -5.79
C GLU A 161 -26.29 -21.32 -7.31
N ARG A 162 -25.32 -20.62 -7.90
CA ARG A 162 -24.91 -20.79 -9.30
C ARG A 162 -23.40 -20.92 -9.38
N ILE A 163 -22.91 -21.76 -10.29
CA ILE A 163 -21.49 -22.04 -10.45
C ILE A 163 -21.03 -21.56 -11.82
N GLU A 164 -19.94 -20.78 -11.84
CA GLU A 164 -19.30 -20.29 -13.06
C GLU A 164 -17.80 -20.64 -13.04
N ARG A 165 -17.23 -20.95 -14.20
CA ARG A 165 -15.78 -21.14 -14.32
C ARG A 165 -15.07 -19.80 -14.49
N ALA A 166 -14.12 -19.50 -13.61
CA ALA A 166 -13.28 -18.32 -13.72
C ALA A 166 -11.89 -18.64 -14.28
N VAL A 167 -11.42 -17.76 -15.15
CA VAL A 167 -10.07 -17.81 -15.70
C VAL A 167 -9.39 -16.46 -15.46
N LYS A 168 -8.21 -16.48 -14.84
CA LYS A 168 -7.34 -15.32 -14.59
C LYS A 168 -8.06 -14.12 -13.93
N THR A 169 -8.90 -14.37 -12.94
CA THR A 169 -9.56 -13.30 -12.16
C THR A 169 -8.70 -12.84 -10.99
N ASN A 170 -8.70 -11.54 -10.70
CA ASN A 170 -8.03 -10.94 -9.54
C ASN A 170 -9.03 -10.32 -8.53
N ARG A 171 -10.31 -10.66 -8.65
CA ARG A 171 -11.41 -10.07 -7.86
C ARG A 171 -11.66 -10.77 -6.51
N TYR A 172 -10.92 -11.83 -6.22
CA TYR A 172 -11.16 -12.70 -5.07
C TYR A 172 -9.95 -12.71 -4.14
N ASN A 173 -10.22 -12.76 -2.84
CA ASN A 173 -9.18 -12.81 -1.82
C ASN A 173 -8.33 -14.08 -1.99
N PRO A 174 -7.00 -13.98 -2.17
CA PRO A 174 -6.11 -15.14 -2.33
C PRO A 174 -6.13 -16.12 -1.15
N GLU A 175 -6.40 -15.63 0.07
CA GLU A 175 -6.35 -16.43 1.29
C GLU A 175 -7.63 -17.28 1.47
N ASN A 176 -8.80 -16.70 1.20
CA ASN A 176 -10.08 -17.32 1.52
C ASN A 176 -11.09 -17.38 0.36
N GLY A 177 -10.75 -16.89 -0.83
CA GLY A 177 -11.61 -16.94 -2.00
C GLY A 177 -12.83 -16.01 -1.97
N ALA A 178 -13.04 -15.20 -0.93
CA ALA A 178 -14.17 -14.27 -0.86
C ALA A 178 -14.09 -13.18 -1.93
N LEU A 179 -15.22 -12.80 -2.54
CA LEU A 179 -15.29 -11.62 -3.40
C LEU A 179 -14.82 -10.37 -2.64
N LEU A 180 -13.86 -9.66 -3.22
CA LEU A 180 -13.34 -8.42 -2.67
C LEU A 180 -14.26 -7.24 -3.00
N SER A 181 -14.17 -6.17 -2.21
CA SER A 181 -14.88 -4.92 -2.49
C SER A 181 -14.48 -4.33 -3.84
N GLU A 182 -15.25 -3.35 -4.31
CA GLU A 182 -14.80 -2.55 -5.45
C GLU A 182 -13.48 -1.83 -5.15
N PRO A 183 -12.57 -1.75 -6.14
CA PRO A 183 -11.34 -0.98 -6.03
C PRO A 183 -11.61 0.48 -5.68
N ARG A 184 -10.89 1.00 -4.67
CA ARG A 184 -10.92 2.41 -4.29
C ARG A 184 -9.51 2.96 -4.24
N PRO A 185 -9.28 4.20 -4.69
CA PRO A 185 -7.97 4.83 -4.57
C PRO A 185 -7.65 5.07 -3.10
N PHE A 186 -6.43 4.69 -2.70
CA PHE A 186 -5.88 4.98 -1.39
C PHE A 186 -4.62 5.82 -1.56
N ASN A 187 -4.67 7.08 -1.11
CA ASN A 187 -3.52 7.99 -1.20
C ASN A 187 -2.37 7.45 -0.35
N LEU A 188 -1.19 7.35 -0.95
CA LEU A 188 0.00 6.77 -0.32
C LEU A 188 0.84 7.80 0.45
N MET A 189 0.49 9.09 0.40
CA MET A 189 1.20 10.11 1.15
C MET A 189 0.86 10.03 2.63
N PHE A 190 1.91 10.07 3.46
CA PHE A 190 1.75 10.20 4.90
C PHE A 190 1.35 11.63 5.26
N LYS A 191 0.08 11.78 5.65
CA LYS A 191 -0.46 13.03 6.18
C LYS A 191 -0.01 13.26 7.62
N THR A 192 0.31 14.51 7.94
CA THR A 192 0.64 14.99 9.28
C THR A 192 0.04 16.39 9.49
N PHE A 193 0.22 16.95 10.68
CA PHE A 193 -0.20 18.31 11.02
C PHE A 193 0.99 19.07 11.63
N VAL A 194 1.12 20.34 11.26
CA VAL A 194 2.21 21.23 11.67
C VAL A 194 1.62 22.44 12.40
N GLY A 195 2.35 22.92 13.42
CA GLY A 195 1.93 24.04 14.25
C GLY A 195 1.34 23.60 15.59
N ALA A 196 1.36 24.53 16.55
CA ALA A 196 0.84 24.30 17.90
C ALA A 196 -0.61 24.79 18.09
N SER A 197 -1.17 25.46 17.08
CA SER A 197 -2.50 26.08 17.16
C SER A 197 -3.57 25.17 16.56
N GLU A 198 -4.79 25.25 17.10
CA GLU A 198 -5.98 24.64 16.49
C GLU A 198 -6.72 25.68 15.62
N PRO A 199 -7.07 25.38 14.36
CA PRO A 199 -6.79 24.12 13.65
C PRO A 199 -5.33 24.05 13.19
N ALA A 200 -4.70 22.89 13.38
CA ALA A 200 -3.33 22.65 12.93
C ALA A 200 -3.26 22.61 11.40
N GLU A 201 -2.17 23.12 10.83
CA GLU A 201 -1.99 23.14 9.38
C GLU A 201 -1.66 21.73 8.87
N GLU A 202 -2.46 21.24 7.95
CA GLU A 202 -2.19 19.96 7.29
C GLU A 202 -0.88 20.01 6.52
N ALA A 203 -0.10 18.94 6.60
CA ALA A 203 1.12 18.77 5.82
C ALA A 203 1.35 17.30 5.46
N TYR A 204 2.38 17.04 4.65
CA TYR A 204 2.71 15.69 4.20
C TYR A 204 4.20 15.43 4.37
N LEU A 205 4.55 14.19 4.71
CA LEU A 205 5.90 13.70 4.51
C LEU A 205 6.10 13.44 3.02
N ARG A 206 7.13 14.03 2.41
CA ARG A 206 7.33 13.94 0.97
C ARG A 206 7.38 12.48 0.46
N PRO A 207 6.63 12.15 -0.61
CA PRO A 207 6.70 10.83 -1.26
C PRO A 207 7.90 10.67 -2.20
N GLU A 208 8.59 11.76 -2.53
CA GLU A 208 9.78 11.80 -3.36
C GLU A 208 10.65 13.03 -3.05
N THR A 209 11.87 13.08 -3.60
CA THR A 209 12.81 14.20 -3.40
C THR A 209 12.72 15.28 -4.47
N ALA A 210 12.05 15.04 -5.60
CA ALA A 210 12.11 15.91 -6.78
C ALA A 210 11.41 17.27 -6.59
N GLN A 211 10.29 17.32 -5.87
CA GLN A 211 9.50 18.55 -5.76
C GLN A 211 10.26 19.74 -5.17
N ALA A 212 11.20 19.48 -4.25
CA ALA A 212 12.06 20.52 -3.72
C ALA A 212 13.02 21.11 -4.76
N ILE A 213 13.52 20.28 -5.68
CA ILE A 213 14.38 20.72 -6.78
C ILE A 213 13.60 21.66 -7.70
N PHE A 214 12.36 21.31 -8.06
CA PHE A 214 11.51 22.16 -8.89
C PHE A 214 11.18 23.48 -8.21
N ALA A 215 10.82 23.45 -6.92
CA ALA A 215 10.51 24.66 -6.15
C ALA A 215 11.73 25.59 -5.97
N GLN A 216 12.95 25.03 -5.91
CA GLN A 216 14.18 25.79 -5.73
C GLN A 216 14.92 26.11 -7.04
N PHE A 217 14.38 25.70 -8.20
CA PHE A 217 15.07 25.82 -9.48
C PHE A 217 15.54 27.26 -9.76
N LYS A 218 14.69 28.27 -9.52
CA LYS A 218 15.04 29.67 -9.72
C LYS A 218 16.21 30.11 -8.82
N ASN A 219 16.13 29.82 -7.52
CA ASN A 219 17.18 30.18 -6.56
C ASN A 219 18.51 29.51 -6.92
N VAL A 220 18.48 28.24 -7.34
CA VAL A 220 19.68 27.51 -7.75
C VAL A 220 20.24 28.05 -9.06
N LEU A 221 19.41 28.31 -10.07
CA LEU A 221 19.84 28.89 -11.35
C LEU A 221 20.53 30.24 -11.14
N GLU A 222 20.00 31.09 -10.27
CA GLU A 222 20.52 32.43 -10.00
C GLU A 222 21.85 32.40 -9.22
N THR A 223 22.06 31.42 -8.35
CA THR A 223 23.21 31.38 -7.42
C THR A 223 24.36 30.46 -7.86
N SER A 224 24.05 29.40 -8.61
CA SER A 224 25.03 28.38 -9.00
C SER A 224 25.96 28.78 -10.15
N ARG A 225 25.65 29.87 -10.87
CA ARG A 225 26.35 30.31 -12.10
C ARG A 225 26.33 29.26 -13.23
N GLN A 226 25.45 28.27 -13.15
CA GLN A 226 25.26 27.27 -14.18
C GLN A 226 24.49 27.84 -15.38
N LYS A 227 24.79 27.34 -16.57
CA LYS A 227 23.98 27.58 -17.77
C LYS A 227 23.15 26.34 -18.06
N VAL A 228 21.91 26.54 -18.52
CA VAL A 228 21.07 25.43 -18.97
C VAL A 228 21.71 24.80 -20.23
N PRO A 229 21.82 23.45 -20.31
CA PRO A 229 21.35 22.45 -19.34
C PRO A 229 22.33 22.20 -18.18
N PHE A 230 21.79 22.05 -16.97
CA PHE A 230 22.50 21.55 -15.79
C PHE A 230 21.53 20.75 -14.91
N GLY A 231 22.07 19.91 -14.02
CA GLY A 231 21.31 19.09 -13.07
C GLY A 231 21.34 19.64 -11.65
N ILE A 232 20.32 19.27 -10.87
CA ILE A 232 20.29 19.48 -9.41
C ILE A 232 20.06 18.12 -8.77
N ALA A 233 20.95 17.73 -7.85
CA ALA A 233 20.92 16.44 -7.18
C ALA A 233 20.58 16.61 -5.69
N GLN A 234 19.82 15.66 -5.15
CA GLN A 234 19.47 15.61 -3.73
C GLN A 234 19.51 14.16 -3.24
N ILE A 235 20.07 13.92 -2.06
CA ILE A 235 19.90 12.68 -1.31
C ILE A 235 19.03 12.96 -0.09
N GLY A 236 17.99 12.15 0.13
CA GLY A 236 17.20 12.26 1.35
C GLY A 236 16.16 11.16 1.49
N LYS A 237 15.44 11.18 2.62
CA LYS A 237 14.32 10.25 2.87
C LYS A 237 13.08 10.66 2.07
N ALA A 238 12.25 9.68 1.75
CA ALA A 238 10.90 9.82 1.19
C ALA A 238 10.01 8.71 1.78
N PHE A 239 8.70 8.92 1.80
CA PHE A 239 7.73 8.07 2.52
C PHE A 239 6.57 7.67 1.60
N ARG A 240 6.31 6.37 1.50
CA ARG A 240 5.21 5.74 0.76
C ARG A 240 4.72 4.52 1.52
#